data_AF-A0A699YSV0-F1
#
_entry.id   AF-A0A699YSV0-F1
#
_cell.length_a   1.000
_cell.length_b   1.000
_cell.length_c   1.000
_cell.angle_alpha   90.00
_cell.angle_beta   90.00
_cell.angle_gamma   90.00
#
_symmetry.space_group_name_H-M   'P 1'
#
loop_
_entity.id
_entity.type
_entity.pdbx_description
1 polymer ?
#
loop_
_entity_poly.entity_id
_entity_poly.type
_entity_poly.pdbx_seq_one_letter_code
_entity_poly.pdbx_strand_id
1 'polypeptide(L)'
;MESPANFFLLLATAMLLCKLSLASNKVLVIMGDRYYWQGRYTGNGGNWVDELRRIAGRNLSVSNFAYGGGAACTAYSGMSPSLGQQVSMYMAKLATDPVYRSQLRNRPRQVLIWTGHNDLVALTRMPPSAAPAVLSGIVECIMNSTMSLLRSGEQNVGIMSLAPLDLTPLIRAMPGFPPLVKSAVDGINGALRMANTVVNFTSFGYRSNAACLVYAANQGVG
;
A
#
# COMPACT_ATOMS: atom_id res chain seq x y z
N MET A 1 16.08 4.81 22.28
CA MET A 1 16.34 3.68 21.37
C MET A 1 15.13 3.52 20.48
N GLU A 2 15.20 4.03 19.26
CA GLU A 2 14.10 3.84 18.29
C GLU A 2 14.06 2.38 17.87
N SER A 3 12.85 1.81 17.78
CA SER A 3 12.66 0.43 17.35
C SER A 3 13.20 0.24 15.93
N PRO A 4 13.95 -0.83 15.62
CA PRO A 4 14.41 -1.14 14.25
C PRO A 4 13.26 -1.22 13.24
N ALA A 5 12.01 -1.43 13.68
CA ALA A 5 10.82 -1.35 12.83
C ALA A 5 10.57 0.07 12.26
N ASN A 6 10.92 1.13 13.00
CA ASN A 6 10.81 2.51 12.51
C ASN A 6 11.84 2.80 11.43
N PHE A 7 13.04 2.22 11.55
CA PHE A 7 14.13 2.41 10.58
C PHE A 7 13.82 1.77 9.21
N PHE A 8 13.23 0.57 9.20
CA PHE A 8 12.81 -0.08 7.94
C PHE A 8 11.62 0.64 7.28
N LEU A 9 10.69 1.18 8.07
CA LEU A 9 9.61 2.02 7.55
C LEU A 9 10.18 3.31 6.93
N LEU A 10 11.16 3.93 7.59
CA LEU A 10 11.88 5.11 7.09
C LEU A 10 12.63 4.83 5.77
N LEU A 11 13.33 3.69 5.64
CA LEU A 11 14.07 3.35 4.41
C LEU A 11 13.15 3.02 3.22
N ALA A 12 12.06 2.30 3.46
CA ALA A 12 11.04 2.03 2.44
C ALA A 12 10.34 3.33 2.00
N THR A 13 10.08 4.23 2.96
CA THR A 13 9.55 5.57 2.69
C THR A 13 10.57 6.41 1.91
N ALA A 14 11.87 6.32 2.20
CA ALA A 14 12.94 7.03 1.50
C ALA A 14 13.09 6.59 0.03
N MET A 15 12.98 5.29 -0.27
CA MET A 15 12.98 4.80 -1.67
C MET A 15 11.72 5.20 -2.45
N LEU A 16 10.55 5.19 -1.79
CA LEU A 16 9.31 5.69 -2.36
C LEU A 16 9.39 7.21 -2.60
N LEU A 17 9.96 7.96 -1.65
CA LEU A 17 10.29 9.38 -1.74
C LEU A 17 11.28 9.67 -2.87
N CYS A 18 12.27 8.81 -3.11
CA CYS A 18 13.23 9.00 -4.20
C CYS A 18 12.58 8.81 -5.59
N LYS A 19 11.69 7.83 -5.75
CA LYS A 19 10.93 7.62 -7.00
C LYS A 19 9.81 8.66 -7.21
N LEU A 20 9.27 9.22 -6.14
CA LEU A 20 8.24 10.27 -6.18
C LEU A 20 8.84 11.68 -6.35
N SER A 21 9.97 11.98 -5.71
CA SER A 21 10.63 13.30 -5.78
C SER A 21 11.29 13.59 -7.13
N LEU A 22 11.65 12.56 -7.91
CA LEU A 22 12.21 12.73 -9.25
C LEU A 22 11.18 13.12 -10.33
N ALA A 23 9.92 13.33 -9.98
CA ALA A 23 8.92 13.78 -10.94
C ALA A 23 8.06 14.91 -10.38
N SER A 24 8.34 16.10 -10.89
CA SER A 24 7.47 17.27 -10.82
C SER A 24 6.04 16.92 -11.27
N ASN A 25 5.04 17.35 -10.49
CA ASN A 25 3.62 17.38 -10.84
C ASN A 25 2.88 16.02 -10.98
N LYS A 26 2.94 15.16 -9.95
CA LYS A 26 2.24 13.87 -9.91
C LYS A 26 0.97 13.89 -9.06
N VAL A 27 0.07 12.94 -9.36
CA VAL A 27 -1.07 12.61 -8.51
C VAL A 27 -0.83 11.23 -7.90
N LEU A 28 -0.87 11.15 -6.58
CA LEU A 28 -0.81 9.91 -5.83
C LEU A 28 -2.22 9.50 -5.42
N VAL A 29 -2.70 8.40 -5.99
CA VAL A 29 -3.97 7.77 -5.60
C VAL A 29 -3.62 6.64 -4.65
N ILE A 30 -4.25 6.59 -3.47
CA ILE A 30 -3.90 5.59 -2.48
C ILE A 30 -5.15 4.86 -2.03
N MET A 31 -5.04 3.54 -2.01
CA MET A 31 -6.05 2.58 -1.59
C MET A 31 -5.42 1.69 -0.53
N GLY A 32 -6.20 1.31 0.47
CA GLY A 32 -5.65 0.60 1.60
C GLY A 32 -6.50 0.61 2.85
N ASP A 33 -5.80 0.37 3.95
CA ASP A 33 -6.40 0.25 5.27
C ASP A 33 -5.99 1.39 6.23
N ARG A 34 -5.99 1.09 7.53
CA ARG A 34 -5.72 1.99 8.65
C ARG A 34 -4.39 2.74 8.56
N TYR A 35 -3.39 2.26 7.82
CA TYR A 35 -2.09 2.94 7.68
C TYR A 35 -2.14 4.25 6.87
N TYR A 36 -3.29 4.56 6.27
CA TYR A 36 -3.46 5.79 5.48
C TYR A 36 -4.86 6.44 5.59
N TRP A 37 -5.75 5.90 6.41
CA TRP A 37 -7.10 6.46 6.56
C TRP A 37 -7.08 7.91 7.08
N GLN A 38 -7.80 8.81 6.39
CA GLN A 38 -7.89 10.24 6.73
C GLN A 38 -8.92 10.54 7.85
N GLY A 39 -8.98 9.65 8.86
CA GLY A 39 -9.42 9.95 10.23
C GLY A 39 -8.37 9.63 11.32
N ARG A 40 -7.23 9.03 10.93
CA ARG A 40 -5.99 8.65 11.66
C ARG A 40 -6.01 7.39 12.55
N TYR A 41 -4.88 6.67 12.54
CA TYR A 41 -4.47 5.70 13.59
C TYR A 41 -2.97 5.84 13.97
N THR A 42 -2.44 7.06 13.87
CA THR A 42 -1.12 7.45 14.38
C THR A 42 -1.31 8.16 15.72
N GLY A 43 -0.59 7.72 16.76
CA GLY A 43 -0.85 8.15 18.14
C GLY A 43 -0.80 9.66 18.38
N ASN A 44 0.07 10.41 17.67
CA ASN A 44 0.33 11.83 17.97
C ASN A 44 0.77 12.71 16.76
N GLY A 45 0.46 12.36 15.50
CA GLY A 45 1.01 13.11 14.35
C GLY A 45 0.37 12.85 12.98
N GLY A 46 0.89 13.54 11.95
CA GLY A 46 0.56 13.27 10.54
C GLY A 46 0.99 11.86 10.13
N ASN A 47 0.33 11.28 9.13
CA ASN A 47 0.74 9.98 8.59
C ASN A 47 1.88 10.14 7.57
N TRP A 48 2.43 9.02 7.08
CA TRP A 48 3.55 9.04 6.12
C TRP A 48 3.25 9.81 4.82
N VAL A 49 1.96 9.96 4.46
CA VAL A 49 1.55 10.72 3.27
C VAL A 49 1.47 12.20 3.55
N ASP A 50 1.13 12.60 4.77
CA ASP A 50 1.26 13.98 5.21
C ASP A 50 2.73 14.40 5.17
N GLU A 51 3.64 13.52 5.60
CA GLU A 51 5.08 13.74 5.51
C GLU A 51 5.57 13.78 4.05
N LEU A 52 5.07 12.88 3.21
CA LEU A 52 5.36 12.91 1.77
C LEU A 52 4.87 14.21 1.11
N ARG A 53 3.67 14.70 1.47
CA ARG A 53 3.16 16.01 1.02
C ARG A 53 4.03 17.15 1.53
N ARG A 54 4.51 17.07 2.78
CA ARG A 54 5.43 18.07 3.37
C ARG A 54 6.72 18.16 2.57
N ILE A 55 7.32 17.02 2.21
CA ILE A 55 8.58 16.96 1.45
C ILE A 55 8.37 17.37 -0.02
N ALA A 56 7.32 16.88 -0.67
CA ALA A 56 7.05 17.15 -2.08
C ALA A 56 6.44 18.55 -2.34
N GLY A 57 5.90 19.19 -1.31
CA GLY A 57 5.25 20.49 -1.40
C GLY A 57 4.02 20.48 -2.33
N ARG A 58 3.82 21.58 -3.07
CA ARG A 58 2.68 21.74 -3.99
C ARG A 58 2.74 20.82 -5.22
N ASN A 59 3.84 20.12 -5.44
CA ASN A 59 4.06 19.29 -6.62
C ASN A 59 3.40 17.91 -6.54
N LEU A 60 2.85 17.55 -5.38
CA LEU A 60 2.15 16.30 -5.15
C LEU A 60 0.69 16.57 -4.76
N SER A 61 -0.23 16.15 -5.61
CA SER A 61 -1.63 16.00 -5.19
C SER A 61 -1.87 14.57 -4.76
N VAL A 62 -2.68 14.40 -3.73
CA VAL A 62 -2.96 13.09 -3.17
C VAL A 62 -4.47 12.90 -3.11
N SER A 63 -4.94 11.80 -3.68
CA SER A 63 -6.33 11.34 -3.65
C SER A 63 -6.43 10.08 -2.78
N ASN A 64 -7.21 10.16 -1.70
CA ASN A 64 -7.32 9.09 -0.72
C ASN A 64 -8.62 8.30 -0.89
N PHE A 65 -8.50 6.99 -1.11
CA PHE A 65 -9.61 6.05 -1.09
C PHE A 65 -9.44 4.95 -0.03
N ALA A 66 -8.43 5.04 0.84
CA ALA A 66 -8.22 4.09 1.92
C ALA A 66 -9.21 4.30 3.07
N TYR A 67 -9.57 3.19 3.73
CA TYR A 67 -10.53 3.18 4.83
C TYR A 67 -9.96 2.52 6.09
N GLY A 68 -10.23 3.13 7.24
CA GLY A 68 -9.99 2.51 8.54
C GLY A 68 -10.80 1.22 8.64
N GLY A 69 -10.16 0.09 8.91
CA GLY A 69 -10.83 -1.22 8.87
C GLY A 69 -11.00 -1.84 7.47
N GLY A 70 -10.57 -1.17 6.40
CA GLY A 70 -10.58 -1.73 5.04
C GLY A 70 -9.75 -3.01 4.96
N ALA A 71 -10.26 -4.01 4.26
CA ALA A 71 -9.59 -5.30 4.04
C ALA A 71 -9.24 -5.48 2.56
N ALA A 72 -8.35 -6.42 2.25
CA ALA A 72 -8.12 -6.84 0.87
C ALA A 72 -9.41 -7.43 0.28
N CYS A 73 -10.04 -8.34 1.01
CA CYS A 73 -11.29 -8.98 0.61
C CYS A 73 -12.49 -8.52 1.45
N THR A 74 -13.66 -8.41 0.82
CA THR A 74 -14.93 -8.06 1.50
C THR A 74 -15.33 -9.09 2.57
N ALA A 75 -14.93 -10.35 2.39
CA ALA A 75 -15.26 -11.45 3.31
C ALA A 75 -14.75 -11.22 4.75
N TYR A 76 -13.78 -10.33 4.95
CA TYR A 76 -13.08 -10.14 6.22
C TYR A 76 -13.27 -8.74 6.83
N SER A 77 -14.14 -7.90 6.24
CA SER A 77 -14.52 -6.59 6.76
C SER A 77 -16.04 -6.39 6.75
N GLY A 78 -16.65 -6.25 7.93
CA GLY A 78 -18.11 -6.04 8.05
C GLY A 78 -18.59 -4.60 7.94
N MET A 79 -17.71 -3.59 8.03
CA MET A 79 -18.12 -2.19 8.17
C MET A 79 -17.36 -1.18 7.28
N SER A 80 -16.27 -1.59 6.64
CA SER A 80 -15.42 -0.67 5.87
C SER A 80 -15.25 -1.15 4.43
N PRO A 81 -15.15 -0.23 3.45
CA PRO A 81 -14.94 -0.61 2.06
C PRO A 81 -13.70 -1.49 1.87
N SER A 82 -13.90 -2.65 1.23
CA SER A 82 -12.82 -3.53 0.79
C SER A 82 -12.03 -2.90 -0.35
N LEU A 83 -10.85 -3.42 -0.66
CA LEU A 83 -10.01 -2.90 -1.75
C LEU A 83 -10.77 -2.82 -3.08
N GLY A 84 -11.53 -3.87 -3.43
CA GLY A 84 -12.34 -3.87 -4.65
C GLY A 84 -13.36 -2.72 -4.67
N GLN A 85 -14.01 -2.44 -3.54
CA GLN A 85 -14.93 -1.31 -3.42
C GLN A 85 -14.20 0.03 -3.52
N GLN A 86 -13.01 0.16 -2.91
CA GLN A 86 -12.19 1.37 -3.04
C GLN A 86 -11.78 1.63 -4.49
N VAL A 87 -11.43 0.58 -5.25
CA VAL A 87 -11.18 0.68 -6.70
C VAL A 87 -12.43 1.16 -7.43
N SER A 88 -13.60 0.57 -7.16
CA SER A 88 -14.86 0.99 -7.78
C SER A 88 -15.19 2.45 -7.47
N MET A 89 -14.96 2.91 -6.23
CA MET A 89 -15.16 4.31 -5.84
C MET A 89 -14.22 5.26 -6.57
N TYR A 90 -12.95 4.87 -6.74
CA TYR A 90 -12.00 5.64 -7.53
C TYR A 90 -12.43 5.74 -9.00
N MET A 91 -12.83 4.63 -9.61
CA MET A 91 -13.29 4.62 -11.00
C MET A 91 -14.58 5.43 -11.19
N ALA A 92 -15.53 5.31 -10.25
CA ALA A 92 -16.74 6.11 -10.26
C ALA A 92 -16.39 7.60 -10.21
N LYS A 93 -15.52 8.02 -9.28
CA LYS A 93 -15.09 9.43 -9.18
C LYS A 93 -14.39 9.89 -10.46
N LEU A 94 -13.52 9.06 -11.04
CA LEU A 94 -12.86 9.37 -12.30
C LEU A 94 -13.86 9.56 -13.45
N ALA A 95 -14.92 8.77 -13.50
CA ALA A 95 -15.93 8.87 -14.55
C ALA A 95 -16.88 10.07 -14.36
N THR A 96 -17.32 10.34 -13.14
CA THR A 96 -18.45 11.24 -12.87
C THR A 96 -18.04 12.65 -12.42
N ASP A 97 -16.85 12.84 -11.86
CA ASP A 97 -16.42 14.13 -11.30
C ASP A 97 -15.56 14.91 -12.31
N PRO A 98 -16.09 15.95 -12.99
CA PRO A 98 -15.35 16.75 -13.96
C PRO A 98 -14.23 17.58 -13.31
N VAL A 99 -14.40 18.01 -12.06
CA VAL A 99 -13.38 18.77 -11.32
C VAL A 99 -12.21 17.84 -11.03
N TYR A 100 -12.48 16.64 -10.51
CA TYR A 100 -11.43 15.65 -10.27
C TYR A 100 -10.69 15.30 -11.57
N ARG A 101 -11.40 15.02 -12.67
CA ARG A 101 -10.74 14.78 -13.98
C ARG A 101 -9.85 15.94 -14.42
N SER A 102 -10.30 17.19 -14.25
CA SER A 102 -9.51 18.36 -14.60
C SER A 102 -8.22 18.46 -13.78
N GLN A 103 -8.27 18.11 -12.49
CA GLN A 103 -7.12 18.08 -11.59
C GLN A 103 -6.10 17.01 -11.95
N LEU A 104 -6.52 15.95 -12.65
CA LEU A 104 -5.67 14.85 -13.11
C LEU A 104 -5.12 15.06 -14.53
N ARG A 105 -5.70 16.00 -15.30
CA ARG A 105 -5.34 16.20 -16.71
C ARG A 105 -3.84 16.54 -16.82
N ASN A 106 -3.14 15.83 -17.71
CA ASN A 106 -1.70 15.98 -17.97
C ASN A 106 -0.79 15.72 -16.76
N ARG A 107 -1.28 15.05 -15.71
CA ARG A 107 -0.49 14.70 -14.53
C ARG A 107 -0.33 13.20 -14.44
N PRO A 108 0.91 12.67 -14.40
CA PRO A 108 1.12 11.25 -14.20
C PRO A 108 0.51 10.80 -12.88
N ARG A 109 -0.28 9.74 -12.94
CA ARG A 109 -0.91 9.11 -11.78
C ARG A 109 -0.05 7.95 -11.32
N GLN A 110 0.19 7.90 -10.01
CA GLN A 110 0.72 6.73 -9.32
C GLN A 110 -0.37 6.23 -8.39
N VAL A 111 -0.84 5.00 -8.61
CA VAL A 111 -1.72 4.31 -7.67
C VAL A 111 -0.86 3.52 -6.70
N LEU A 112 -1.14 3.59 -5.41
CA LEU A 112 -0.54 2.74 -4.38
C LEU A 112 -1.61 1.94 -3.66
N ILE A 113 -1.38 0.65 -3.54
CA ILE A 113 -2.22 -0.29 -2.79
C ILE A 113 -1.44 -0.75 -1.56
N TRP A 114 -2.02 -0.55 -0.38
CA TRP A 114 -1.47 -1.06 0.87
C TRP A 114 -2.58 -1.55 1.80
N THR A 115 -2.90 -2.84 1.68
CA THR A 115 -4.02 -3.49 2.39
C THR A 115 -3.67 -4.95 2.68
N GLY A 116 -4.48 -5.62 3.50
CA GLY A 116 -4.30 -7.02 3.90
C GLY A 116 -4.05 -7.18 5.40
N HIS A 117 -3.79 -6.10 6.13
CA HIS A 117 -3.49 -6.19 7.55
C HIS A 117 -4.73 -6.52 8.38
N ASN A 118 -5.90 -5.99 8.00
CA ASN A 118 -7.15 -6.31 8.70
C ASN A 118 -7.60 -7.75 8.46
N ASP A 119 -7.33 -8.30 7.27
CA ASP A 119 -7.55 -9.71 6.95
C ASP A 119 -6.70 -10.63 7.85
N LEU A 120 -5.42 -10.27 8.06
CA LEU A 120 -4.53 -11.00 8.99
C LEU A 120 -4.94 -10.82 10.45
N VAL A 121 -5.43 -9.65 10.85
CA VAL A 121 -5.98 -9.47 12.20
C VAL A 121 -7.26 -10.27 12.38
N ALA A 122 -8.09 -10.45 11.35
CA ALA A 122 -9.27 -11.28 11.42
C ALA A 122 -8.93 -12.76 11.70
N LEU A 123 -7.76 -13.25 11.27
CA LEU A 123 -7.28 -14.60 11.60
C LEU A 123 -7.16 -14.84 13.11
N THR A 124 -6.94 -13.80 13.92
CA THR A 124 -6.90 -13.93 15.40
C THR A 124 -8.24 -14.42 15.98
N ARG A 125 -9.31 -14.36 15.21
CA ARG A 125 -10.69 -14.69 15.62
C ARG A 125 -11.24 -15.92 14.89
N MET A 126 -10.43 -16.59 14.08
CA MET A 126 -10.83 -17.71 13.23
C MET A 126 -10.14 -19.00 13.68
N PRO A 127 -10.71 -20.19 13.38
CA PRO A 127 -10.00 -21.44 13.60
C PRO A 127 -8.73 -21.50 12.72
N PRO A 128 -7.63 -22.11 13.19
CA PRO A 128 -6.37 -22.19 12.43
C PRO A 128 -6.52 -22.79 11.02
N SER A 129 -7.51 -23.67 10.81
CA SER A 129 -7.83 -24.26 9.51
C SER A 129 -8.27 -23.25 8.45
N ALA A 130 -8.72 -22.05 8.84
CA ALA A 130 -9.09 -20.98 7.91
C ALA A 130 -7.87 -20.24 7.32
N ALA A 131 -6.69 -20.35 7.95
CA ALA A 131 -5.52 -19.56 7.58
C ALA A 131 -5.12 -19.71 6.10
N PRO A 132 -5.01 -20.91 5.50
CA PRO A 132 -4.63 -21.04 4.09
C PRO A 132 -5.55 -20.28 3.13
N ALA A 133 -6.87 -20.37 3.34
CA ALA A 133 -7.87 -19.73 2.50
C ALA A 133 -7.85 -18.20 2.61
N VAL A 134 -7.64 -17.66 3.82
CA VAL A 134 -7.49 -16.21 4.02
C VAL A 134 -6.22 -15.70 3.35
N LEU A 135 -5.09 -16.39 3.51
CA LEU A 135 -3.81 -15.97 2.93
C LEU A 135 -3.85 -15.96 1.40
N SER A 136 -4.40 -17.01 0.76
CA SER A 136 -4.58 -17.04 -0.68
C SER A 136 -5.57 -15.96 -1.15
N GLY A 137 -6.67 -15.78 -0.41
CA GLY A 137 -7.68 -14.77 -0.71
C GLY A 137 -7.13 -13.35 -0.73
N ILE A 138 -6.28 -12.99 0.25
CA ILE A 138 -5.65 -11.65 0.31
C ILE A 138 -4.90 -11.35 -0.99
N VAL A 139 -4.03 -12.26 -1.42
CA VAL A 139 -3.24 -12.09 -2.65
C VAL A 139 -4.16 -11.98 -3.85
N GLU A 140 -5.15 -12.86 -3.97
CA GLU A 140 -6.11 -12.86 -5.07
C GLU A 140 -6.89 -11.54 -5.16
N CYS A 141 -7.45 -11.05 -4.05
CA CYS A 141 -8.21 -9.80 -4.02
C CYS A 141 -7.33 -8.59 -4.39
N ILE A 142 -6.08 -8.55 -3.93
CA ILE A 142 -5.12 -7.51 -4.32
C ILE A 142 -4.83 -7.58 -5.82
N MET A 143 -4.60 -8.77 -6.35
CA MET A 143 -4.30 -8.97 -7.77
C MET A 143 -5.49 -8.63 -8.67
N ASN A 144 -6.69 -9.07 -8.32
CA ASN A 144 -7.90 -8.74 -9.07
C ASN A 144 -8.16 -7.24 -9.08
N SER A 145 -8.00 -6.57 -7.94
CA SER A 145 -8.14 -5.11 -7.84
C SER A 145 -7.08 -4.38 -8.67
N THR A 146 -5.84 -4.87 -8.66
CA THR A 146 -4.73 -4.35 -9.48
C THR A 146 -5.04 -4.50 -10.96
N MET A 147 -5.50 -5.67 -11.39
CA MET A 147 -5.88 -5.91 -12.79
C MET A 147 -7.04 -5.02 -13.24
N SER A 148 -8.02 -4.75 -12.37
CA SER A 148 -9.08 -3.78 -12.67
C SER A 148 -8.55 -2.36 -12.89
N LEU A 149 -7.60 -1.90 -12.08
CA LEU A 149 -6.93 -0.61 -12.28
C LEU A 149 -6.19 -0.58 -13.63
N LEU A 150 -5.41 -1.61 -13.94
CA LEU A 150 -4.69 -1.69 -15.21
C LEU A 150 -5.64 -1.69 -16.41
N ARG A 151 -6.73 -2.46 -16.36
CA ARG A 151 -7.76 -2.50 -17.41
C ARG A 151 -8.50 -1.17 -17.59
N SER A 152 -8.58 -0.36 -16.54
CA SER A 152 -9.13 1.00 -16.63
C SER A 152 -8.14 2.04 -17.19
N GLY A 153 -6.92 1.63 -17.54
CA GLY A 153 -5.90 2.50 -18.13
C GLY A 153 -4.95 3.12 -17.11
N GLU A 154 -4.94 2.69 -15.85
CA GLU A 154 -3.84 3.01 -14.95
C GLU A 154 -2.56 2.31 -15.41
N GLN A 155 -1.45 3.04 -15.45
CA GLN A 155 -0.17 2.51 -15.94
C GLN A 155 0.85 2.33 -14.81
N ASN A 156 0.72 3.11 -13.72
CA ASN A 156 1.64 3.04 -12.59
C ASN A 156 0.87 2.61 -11.35
N VAL A 157 0.78 1.31 -11.12
CA VAL A 157 0.17 0.73 -9.92
C VAL A 157 1.27 0.06 -9.11
N GLY A 158 1.46 0.52 -7.87
CA GLY A 158 2.42 -0.05 -6.93
C GLY A 158 1.69 -0.78 -5.80
N ILE A 159 2.05 -2.03 -5.55
CA ILE A 159 1.57 -2.77 -4.39
C ILE A 159 2.66 -2.75 -3.31
N MET A 160 2.32 -2.25 -2.13
CA MET A 160 3.23 -2.19 -1.00
C MET A 160 3.24 -3.53 -0.25
N SER A 161 4.42 -3.92 0.25
CA SER A 161 4.55 -5.03 1.18
C SER A 161 3.81 -4.74 2.49
N LEU A 162 3.19 -5.77 3.05
CA LEU A 162 2.60 -5.71 4.39
C LEU A 162 3.68 -5.39 5.43
N ALA A 163 3.30 -4.56 6.40
CA ALA A 163 4.10 -4.26 7.57
C ALA A 163 4.29 -5.53 8.43
N PRO A 164 5.40 -5.63 9.19
CA PRO A 164 5.66 -6.77 10.08
C PRO A 164 4.69 -6.77 11.27
N LEU A 165 3.51 -7.38 11.07
CA LEU A 165 2.45 -7.40 12.08
C LEU A 165 2.83 -8.19 13.33
N ASP A 166 3.74 -9.15 13.21
CA ASP A 166 4.32 -9.93 14.31
C ASP A 166 5.03 -9.06 15.36
N LEU A 167 5.48 -7.86 14.97
CA LEU A 167 6.12 -6.90 15.86
C LEU A 167 5.12 -5.95 16.54
N THR A 168 3.84 -6.01 16.19
CA THR A 168 2.83 -5.11 16.78
C THR A 168 2.46 -5.55 18.21
N PRO A 169 2.15 -4.61 19.13
CA PRO A 169 1.79 -4.95 20.51
C PRO A 169 0.64 -5.95 20.62
N LEU A 170 -0.39 -5.79 19.78
CA LEU A 170 -1.56 -6.68 19.77
C LEU A 170 -1.17 -8.13 19.47
N ILE A 171 -0.35 -8.36 18.44
CA ILE A 171 0.05 -9.71 18.05
C ILE A 171 1.09 -10.28 19.03
N ARG A 172 2.04 -9.48 19.51
CA ARG A 172 3.04 -9.92 20.50
C ARG A 172 2.41 -10.36 21.83
N ALA A 173 1.26 -9.81 22.19
CA ALA A 173 0.53 -10.20 23.40
C ALA A 173 -0.21 -11.54 23.29
N MET A 174 -0.30 -12.15 22.10
CA MET A 174 -1.02 -13.40 21.87
C MET A 174 -0.06 -14.61 21.84
N PRO A 175 -0.11 -15.56 22.79
CA PRO A 175 0.78 -16.71 22.82
C PRO A 175 0.72 -17.55 21.53
N GLY A 176 1.88 -17.90 20.97
CA GLY A 176 1.99 -18.73 19.77
C GLY A 176 1.60 -18.04 18.45
N PHE A 177 1.04 -16.83 18.48
CA PHE A 177 0.55 -16.12 17.31
C PHE A 177 1.63 -15.35 16.50
N PRO A 178 2.66 -14.73 17.11
CA PRO A 178 3.68 -13.99 16.35
C PRO A 178 4.40 -14.81 15.27
N PRO A 179 4.85 -16.06 15.51
CA PRO A 179 5.49 -16.86 14.46
C PRO A 179 4.55 -17.16 13.28
N LEU A 180 3.26 -17.40 13.56
CA LEU A 180 2.25 -17.64 12.54
C LEU A 180 2.03 -16.39 11.68
N VAL A 181 1.84 -15.23 12.32
CA VAL A 181 1.65 -13.95 11.62
C VAL A 181 2.88 -13.57 10.82
N LYS A 182 4.09 -13.81 11.36
CA LYS A 182 5.34 -13.59 10.64
C LYS A 182 5.39 -14.42 9.36
N SER A 183 5.14 -15.73 9.46
CA SER A 183 5.13 -16.63 8.31
C SER A 183 4.09 -16.21 7.26
N ALA A 184 2.89 -15.80 7.70
CA ALA A 184 1.84 -15.27 6.84
C ALA A 184 2.26 -13.99 6.11
N VAL A 185 2.81 -13.00 6.82
CA VAL A 185 3.30 -11.74 6.25
C VAL A 185 4.43 -11.99 5.25
N ASP A 186 5.39 -12.85 5.60
CA ASP A 186 6.52 -13.20 4.71
C ASP A 186 6.03 -13.90 3.44
N GLY A 187 5.08 -14.83 3.56
CA GLY A 187 4.47 -15.54 2.44
C GLY A 187 3.71 -14.61 1.50
N ILE A 188 2.84 -13.74 2.04
CA ILE A 188 2.11 -12.74 1.25
C ILE A 188 3.09 -11.79 0.57
N ASN A 189 4.08 -11.26 1.30
CA ASN A 189 5.08 -10.35 0.74
C ASN A 189 5.91 -11.02 -0.36
N GLY A 190 6.24 -12.31 -0.21
CA GLY A 190 6.84 -13.12 -1.27
C GLY A 190 5.98 -13.17 -2.53
N ALA A 191 4.69 -13.51 -2.38
CA ALA A 191 3.74 -13.57 -3.48
C ALA A 191 3.55 -12.22 -4.18
N LEU A 192 3.37 -11.14 -3.40
CA LEU A 192 3.19 -9.78 -3.93
C LEU A 192 4.43 -9.28 -4.67
N ARG A 193 5.65 -9.63 -4.22
CA ARG A 193 6.88 -9.30 -4.95
C ARG A 193 6.94 -9.99 -6.30
N MET A 194 6.60 -11.29 -6.36
CA MET A 194 6.54 -12.01 -7.63
C MET A 194 5.51 -11.40 -8.57
N ALA A 195 4.34 -11.03 -8.06
CA ALA A 195 3.28 -10.42 -8.85
C ALA A 195 3.65 -9.01 -9.35
N ASN A 196 4.28 -8.18 -8.52
CA ASN A 196 4.80 -6.87 -8.91
C ASN A 196 5.85 -6.96 -10.02
N THR A 197 6.68 -8.01 -10.03
CA THR A 197 7.62 -8.26 -11.13
C THR A 197 6.85 -8.47 -12.44
N VAL A 198 5.81 -9.30 -12.44
CA VAL A 198 4.99 -9.60 -13.63
C VAL A 198 4.24 -8.36 -14.13
N VAL A 199 3.65 -7.57 -13.23
CA VAL A 199 2.91 -6.33 -13.58
C VAL A 199 3.84 -5.26 -14.13
N ASN A 200 5.08 -5.15 -13.63
CA ASN A 200 6.07 -4.22 -14.18
C ASN A 200 6.56 -4.66 -15.58
N PHE A 201 6.65 -5.96 -15.88
CA PHE A 201 7.01 -6.45 -17.22
C PHE A 201 5.96 -6.11 -18.29
N THR A 202 4.67 -6.09 -17.93
CA THR A 202 3.59 -5.76 -18.89
C THR A 202 3.34 -4.26 -19.03
N SER A 203 3.84 -3.43 -18.12
CA SER A 203 3.59 -1.97 -18.09
C SER A 203 4.80 -1.10 -18.44
N PHE A 204 6.03 -1.62 -18.48
CA PHE A 204 7.24 -0.81 -18.75
C PHE A 204 7.90 -1.05 -20.11
N GLY A 205 7.60 -0.15 -21.04
CA GLY A 205 8.49 0.29 -22.12
C GLY A 205 9.35 1.51 -21.73
N TYR A 206 9.70 1.69 -20.45
CA TYR A 206 10.52 2.82 -19.98
C TYR A 206 11.77 2.35 -19.22
N ARG A 207 12.93 2.83 -19.67
CA ARG A 207 14.27 2.53 -19.16
C ARG A 207 14.40 2.95 -17.68
N SER A 208 14.84 2.02 -16.85
CA SER A 208 15.24 2.27 -15.46
C SER A 208 16.53 3.12 -15.44
N ASN A 209 16.45 4.33 -14.85
CA ASN A 209 17.63 5.15 -14.61
C ASN A 209 18.38 4.63 -13.37
N ALA A 210 19.63 4.19 -13.58
CA ALA A 210 20.56 3.66 -12.57
C ALA A 210 20.91 4.64 -11.42
N ALA A 211 20.45 5.89 -11.46
CA ALA A 211 20.81 6.92 -10.49
C ALA A 211 20.23 6.71 -9.07
N CYS A 212 19.11 5.99 -8.92
CA CYS A 212 18.47 5.80 -7.59
C CYS A 212 19.19 4.80 -6.68
N LEU A 213 19.93 3.83 -7.24
CA LEU A 213 20.72 2.86 -6.46
C LEU A 213 21.90 3.53 -5.76
N VAL A 214 22.47 4.59 -6.35
CA VAL A 214 23.62 5.31 -5.81
C VAL A 214 23.24 6.19 -4.62
N TYR A 215 22.04 6.78 -4.61
CA TYR A 215 21.60 7.64 -3.50
C TYR A 215 21.28 6.84 -2.22
N ALA A 216 20.68 5.65 -2.35
CA ALA A 216 20.43 4.77 -1.21
C ALA A 216 21.73 4.17 -0.63
N ALA A 217 22.74 3.92 -1.48
CA ALA A 217 24.06 3.45 -1.05
C ALA A 217 24.85 4.55 -0.32
N ASN A 218 24.74 5.82 -0.72
CA ASN A 218 25.46 6.92 -0.10
C ASN A 218 24.84 7.44 1.21
N GLN A 219 23.60 7.05 1.54
CA GLN A 219 22.96 7.36 2.83
C GLN A 219 23.24 6.28 3.89
N GLY A 220 23.98 5.22 3.53
CA GLY A 220 24.42 4.14 4.42
C GLY A 220 25.90 4.21 4.82
N VAL A 221 26.49 5.41 4.86
CA VAL A 221 27.85 5.61 5.40
C VAL A 221 27.79 6.69 6.47
N GLY A 222 27.90 6.25 7.73
CA GLY A 222 27.87 7.03 8.95
C GLY A 222 27.56 6.14 10.14
#